data_AF-A0A562UWH8-F1
#
_entry.id   AF-A0A562UWH8-F1
#
_cell.length_a   1.000
_cell.length_b   1.000
_cell.length_c   1.000
_cell.angle_alpha   90.00
_cell.angle_beta   90.00
_cell.angle_gamma   90.00
#
_symmetry.space_group_name_H-M   'P 1'
#
loop_
_entity.id
_entity.type
_entity.pdbx_description
1 polymer ?
#
loop_
_entity_poly.entity_id
_entity_poly.type
_entity_poly.pdbx_seq_one_letter_code
_entity_poly.pdbx_strand_id
1 'polypeptide(L)'
;MAETSKTKTRKTAAKKPAAKKSTKAAAPQSHTAEAKSRFNAALDEAKAGAAALKAEAGERADVYRNQAREKGTDLVAEAKNYGQEAKAKAGDLAVEGKARASDALSSFGKIVADAAPQIDEKVGEQYGDYARKASRSLQEASAKLESKSIDEIGDDAREFVRKSPGTALGIAAIAGFIIARLFRGSK
;
A
#
# COMPACT_ATOMS: atom_id res chain seq x y z
N MET A 1 70.73 4.50 27.50
CA MET A 1 70.45 5.25 28.74
C MET A 1 69.22 4.64 29.38
N ALA A 2 69.42 4.04 30.54
CA ALA A 2 68.42 3.35 31.35
C ALA A 2 67.96 4.27 32.50
N GLU A 3 66.74 4.03 32.98
CA GLU A 3 66.29 3.98 34.39
C GLU A 3 64.82 4.43 34.45
N THR A 4 63.83 3.52 34.55
CA THR A 4 63.37 2.77 35.73
C THR A 4 62.82 3.62 36.88
N SER A 5 61.55 3.40 37.23
CA SER A 5 61.07 3.16 38.60
C SER A 5 59.61 2.66 38.55
N LYS A 6 59.39 1.34 38.70
CA LYS A 6 59.09 0.58 39.94
C LYS A 6 57.58 0.57 40.27
N THR A 7 56.83 -0.52 40.06
CA THR A 7 56.73 -1.77 40.89
C THR A 7 55.48 -1.72 41.79
N LYS A 8 54.49 -2.62 41.61
CA LYS A 8 54.30 -3.83 42.45
C LYS A 8 52.95 -4.53 42.19
N THR A 9 53.08 -5.80 41.85
CA THR A 9 52.11 -6.92 41.88
C THR A 9 51.34 -7.03 43.19
N ARG A 10 50.07 -7.50 43.17
CA ARG A 10 49.61 -8.72 43.90
C ARG A 10 48.08 -8.95 43.80
N LYS A 11 47.72 -10.11 43.26
CA LYS A 11 46.44 -10.83 43.34
C LYS A 11 46.14 -11.25 44.78
N THR A 12 44.90 -11.06 45.29
CA THR A 12 44.19 -12.00 46.19
C THR A 12 42.79 -11.50 46.61
N ALA A 13 41.78 -12.35 46.33
CA ALA A 13 40.71 -12.83 47.21
C ALA A 13 39.69 -11.88 47.92
N ALA A 14 38.42 -12.17 47.61
CA ALA A 14 37.26 -12.31 48.51
C ALA A 14 36.62 -11.07 49.17
N LYS A 15 35.36 -10.78 48.80
CA LYS A 15 34.32 -10.37 49.77
C LYS A 15 32.92 -10.91 49.40
N LYS A 16 32.29 -11.43 50.45
CA LYS A 16 31.10 -12.29 50.62
C LYS A 16 29.78 -11.57 50.30
N PRO A 17 28.70 -12.29 49.90
CA PRO A 17 27.41 -11.71 49.57
C PRO A 17 26.64 -11.33 50.83
N ALA A 18 25.99 -10.16 50.83
CA ALA A 18 25.19 -9.69 51.95
C ALA A 18 23.72 -9.49 51.56
N ALA A 19 22.88 -10.21 52.31
CA ALA A 19 21.51 -9.90 52.70
C ALA A 19 20.38 -10.01 51.65
N LYS A 20 19.88 -11.24 51.50
CA LYS A 20 18.47 -11.53 51.21
C LYS A 20 17.63 -11.14 52.44
N LYS A 21 16.95 -9.99 52.41
CA LYS A 21 15.82 -9.71 53.31
C LYS A 21 14.53 -10.05 52.57
N SER A 22 13.94 -11.18 52.95
CA SER A 22 12.60 -11.58 52.58
C SER A 22 11.58 -10.64 53.23
N THR A 23 10.97 -9.74 52.43
CA THR A 23 9.72 -9.10 52.82
C THR A 23 8.55 -9.98 52.37
N LYS A 24 7.84 -10.40 53.40
CA LYS A 24 6.58 -11.14 53.45
C LYS A 24 5.57 -10.67 52.41
N ALA A 25 4.99 -11.62 51.68
CA ALA A 25 3.87 -11.41 50.77
C ALA A 25 2.66 -10.78 51.50
N ALA A 26 2.20 -9.66 50.98
CA ALA A 26 0.85 -9.12 51.17
C ALA A 26 0.25 -8.88 49.77
N ALA A 27 -1.05 -9.14 49.64
CA ALA A 27 -1.82 -9.39 48.42
C ALA A 27 -1.56 -8.47 47.20
N PRO A 28 -1.60 -9.00 45.95
CA PRO A 28 -1.54 -8.17 44.75
C PRO A 28 -2.95 -7.68 44.40
N GLN A 29 -3.47 -6.65 45.06
CA GLN A 29 -4.86 -6.24 44.85
C GLN A 29 -5.15 -4.76 44.55
N SER A 30 -4.19 -3.88 44.23
CA SER A 30 -4.56 -2.52 43.77
C SER A 30 -4.02 -2.10 42.39
N HIS A 31 -2.85 -2.56 41.96
CA HIS A 31 -2.23 -2.04 40.73
C HIS A 31 -2.94 -2.44 39.43
N THR A 32 -3.56 -3.64 39.37
CA THR A 32 -4.28 -4.10 38.17
C THR A 32 -5.64 -3.42 38.00
N ALA A 33 -6.32 -3.08 39.11
CA ALA A 33 -7.60 -2.37 39.09
C ALA A 33 -7.40 -0.90 38.70
N GLU A 34 -6.40 -0.24 39.27
CA GLU A 34 -6.02 1.12 38.92
C GLU A 34 -5.55 1.23 37.45
N ALA A 35 -4.76 0.27 36.96
CA ALA A 35 -4.31 0.24 35.56
C ALA A 35 -5.47 0.10 34.57
N LYS A 36 -6.45 -0.78 34.85
CA LYS A 36 -7.64 -0.93 34.00
C LYS A 36 -8.50 0.33 34.00
N SER A 37 -8.66 0.99 35.16
CA SER A 37 -9.42 2.24 35.25
C SER A 37 -8.76 3.36 34.45
N ARG A 38 -7.43 3.51 34.53
CA ARG A 38 -6.69 4.54 33.78
C ARG A 38 -6.64 4.26 32.28
N PHE A 39 -6.59 2.99 31.88
CA PHE A 39 -6.67 2.59 30.47
C PHE A 39 -8.05 2.83 29.87
N ASN A 40 -9.13 2.51 30.60
CA ASN A 40 -10.49 2.80 30.14
C ASN A 40 -10.73 4.31 30.04
N ALA A 41 -10.26 5.10 31.02
CA ALA A 41 -10.31 6.56 30.94
C ALA A 41 -9.54 7.11 29.72
N ALA A 42 -8.34 6.59 29.44
CA ALA A 42 -7.56 6.97 28.26
C ALA A 42 -8.24 6.55 26.94
N LEU A 43 -8.95 5.42 26.91
CA LEU A 43 -9.72 5.00 25.75
C LEU A 43 -10.95 5.87 25.52
N ASP A 44 -11.65 6.29 26.57
CA ASP A 44 -12.81 7.18 26.44
C ASP A 44 -12.38 8.58 26.02
N GLU A 45 -11.23 9.07 26.51
CA GLU A 45 -10.65 10.33 26.06
C GLU A 45 -10.10 10.25 24.63
N ALA A 46 -9.50 9.13 24.23
CA ALA A 46 -9.09 8.89 22.85
C ALA A 46 -10.29 8.78 21.89
N LYS A 47 -11.39 8.16 22.32
CA LYS A 47 -12.64 8.12 21.54
C LYS A 47 -13.26 9.50 21.43
N ALA A 48 -13.26 10.29 22.51
CA ALA A 48 -13.74 11.66 22.48
C ALA A 48 -12.90 12.55 21.56
N GLY A 49 -11.56 12.42 21.62
CA GLY A 49 -10.64 13.11 20.72
C GLY A 49 -10.79 12.68 19.25
N ALA A 50 -10.97 11.39 18.99
CA ALA A 50 -11.23 10.88 17.64
C ALA A 50 -12.60 11.32 17.10
N ALA A 51 -13.63 11.39 17.95
CA ALA A 51 -14.94 11.91 17.58
C ALA A 51 -14.88 13.41 17.25
N ALA A 52 -14.13 14.20 18.03
CA ALA A 52 -13.90 15.61 17.77
C ALA A 52 -13.13 15.83 16.45
N LEU A 53 -12.05 15.07 16.24
CA LEU A 53 -11.27 15.09 14.99
C LEU A 53 -12.13 14.68 13.78
N LYS A 54 -13.01 13.70 13.94
CA LYS A 54 -13.92 13.26 12.87
C LYS A 54 -14.98 14.32 12.56
N ALA A 55 -15.50 15.02 13.57
CA ALA A 55 -16.45 16.11 13.38
C ALA A 55 -15.79 17.28 12.65
N GLU A 56 -14.61 17.70 13.11
CA GLU A 56 -13.85 18.82 12.52
C GLU A 56 -13.34 18.50 11.09
N ALA A 57 -12.90 17.26 10.86
CA ALA A 57 -12.54 16.78 9.53
C ALA A 57 -13.77 16.65 8.62
N GLY A 58 -14.92 16.24 9.16
CA GLY A 58 -16.19 16.18 8.45
C GLY A 58 -16.59 17.55 7.92
N GLU A 59 -16.55 18.56 8.78
CA GLU A 59 -16.94 19.94 8.43
C GLU A 59 -16.00 20.56 7.40
N ARG A 60 -14.68 20.37 7.55
CA ARG A 60 -13.71 20.79 6.52
C ARG A 60 -13.88 20.02 5.21
N ALA A 61 -14.16 18.72 5.29
CA ALA A 61 -14.43 17.91 4.12
C ALA A 61 -15.74 18.32 3.43
N ASP A 62 -16.75 18.79 4.16
CA ASP A 62 -18.01 19.27 3.58
C ASP A 62 -17.82 20.58 2.82
N VAL A 63 -17.09 21.54 3.39
CA VAL A 63 -16.74 22.78 2.68
C VAL A 63 -15.93 22.48 1.42
N TYR A 64 -14.92 21.61 1.54
CA TYR A 64 -14.10 21.22 0.39
C TYR A 64 -14.89 20.43 -0.65
N ARG A 65 -15.77 19.51 -0.22
CA ARG A 65 -16.64 18.74 -1.12
C ARG A 65 -17.61 19.66 -1.85
N ASN A 66 -18.14 20.69 -1.20
CA ASN A 66 -19.07 21.62 -1.85
C ASN A 66 -18.35 22.47 -2.89
N GLN A 67 -17.18 23.02 -2.58
CA GLN A 67 -16.34 23.73 -3.56
C GLN A 67 -15.87 22.83 -4.70
N ALA A 68 -15.50 21.59 -4.40
CA ALA A 68 -15.10 20.60 -5.40
C ALA A 68 -16.27 20.13 -6.26
N ARG A 69 -17.51 20.12 -5.73
CA ARG A 69 -18.71 19.84 -6.51
C ARG A 69 -19.01 20.97 -7.48
N GLU A 70 -18.96 22.23 -7.04
CA GLU A 70 -19.19 23.40 -7.91
C GLU A 70 -18.17 23.46 -9.06
N LYS A 71 -16.88 23.36 -8.75
CA LYS A 71 -15.84 23.30 -9.79
C LYS A 71 -15.91 22.01 -10.60
N GLY A 72 -16.31 20.92 -9.96
CA GLY A 72 -16.48 19.62 -10.57
C GLY A 72 -17.60 19.61 -11.60
N THR A 73 -18.70 20.32 -11.39
CA THR A 73 -19.80 20.39 -12.37
C THR A 73 -19.36 21.07 -13.66
N ASP A 74 -18.59 22.16 -13.55
CA ASP A 74 -18.05 22.88 -14.72
C ASP A 74 -17.04 22.01 -15.47
N LEU A 75 -16.10 21.38 -14.74
CA LEU A 75 -15.13 20.47 -15.30
C LEU A 75 -15.77 19.23 -15.92
N VAL A 76 -16.85 18.70 -15.34
CA VAL A 76 -17.58 17.55 -15.91
C VAL A 76 -18.30 17.96 -17.18
N ALA A 77 -18.84 19.19 -17.27
CA ALA A 77 -19.45 19.70 -18.49
C ALA A 77 -18.41 19.83 -19.62
N GLU A 78 -17.25 20.41 -19.33
CA GLU A 78 -16.13 20.52 -20.28
C GLU A 78 -15.57 19.14 -20.67
N ALA A 79 -15.36 18.27 -19.69
CA ALA A 79 -14.87 16.92 -19.90
C ALA A 79 -15.86 16.05 -20.68
N LYS A 80 -17.17 16.33 -20.60
CA LYS A 80 -18.16 15.63 -21.42
C LYS A 80 -18.06 16.05 -22.89
N ASN A 81 -17.89 17.33 -23.17
CA ASN A 81 -17.72 17.85 -24.53
C ASN A 81 -16.41 17.34 -25.15
N TYR A 82 -15.29 17.52 -24.45
CA TYR A 82 -13.99 17.00 -24.89
C TYR A 82 -13.95 15.48 -24.91
N GLY A 83 -14.64 14.83 -23.97
CA GLY A 83 -14.70 13.39 -23.83
C GLY A 83 -15.38 12.70 -25.01
N GLN A 84 -16.32 13.34 -25.71
CA GLN A 84 -16.92 12.75 -26.91
C GLN A 84 -15.92 12.69 -28.08
N GLU A 85 -15.17 13.77 -28.31
CA GLU A 85 -14.10 13.78 -29.32
C GLU A 85 -12.94 12.86 -28.95
N ALA A 86 -12.58 12.86 -27.66
CA ALA A 86 -11.55 11.98 -27.13
C ALA A 86 -11.98 10.51 -27.20
N LYS A 87 -13.27 10.18 -27.00
CA LYS A 87 -13.76 8.80 -27.09
C LYS A 87 -13.62 8.24 -28.50
N ALA A 88 -13.90 9.04 -29.53
CA ALA A 88 -13.70 8.63 -30.92
C ALA A 88 -12.22 8.32 -31.19
N LYS A 89 -11.31 9.25 -30.83
CA LYS A 89 -9.86 9.06 -31.01
C LYS A 89 -9.28 7.94 -30.12
N ALA A 90 -9.81 7.78 -28.91
CA ALA A 90 -9.40 6.75 -27.98
C ALA A 90 -9.84 5.35 -28.43
N GLY A 91 -10.95 5.22 -29.17
CA GLY A 91 -11.35 3.94 -29.76
C GLY A 91 -10.29 3.41 -30.73
N ASP A 92 -9.87 4.24 -31.68
CA ASP A 92 -8.83 3.89 -32.66
C ASP A 92 -7.48 3.62 -31.97
N LEU A 93 -7.09 4.48 -31.02
CA LEU A 93 -5.85 4.30 -30.25
C LEU A 93 -5.89 3.11 -29.30
N ALA A 94 -7.07 2.68 -28.83
CA ALA A 94 -7.21 1.50 -27.99
C ALA A 94 -7.01 0.21 -28.80
N VAL A 95 -7.46 0.16 -30.06
CA VAL A 95 -7.19 -0.97 -30.96
C VAL A 95 -5.70 -1.07 -31.25
N GLU A 96 -5.06 0.04 -31.61
CA GLU A 96 -3.61 0.07 -31.84
C GLU A 96 -2.83 -0.23 -30.54
N GLY A 97 -3.24 0.37 -29.43
CA GLY A 97 -2.65 0.16 -28.11
C GLY A 97 -2.76 -1.29 -27.66
N LYS A 98 -3.88 -1.98 -27.92
CA LYS A 98 -4.04 -3.41 -27.67
C LYS A 98 -3.02 -4.21 -28.48
N ALA A 99 -2.88 -3.94 -29.78
CA ALA A 99 -1.90 -4.63 -30.62
C ALA A 99 -0.45 -4.39 -30.12
N ARG A 100 -0.07 -3.14 -29.86
CA ARG A 100 1.27 -2.78 -29.35
C ARG A 100 1.55 -3.36 -27.98
N ALA A 101 0.57 -3.34 -27.06
CA ALA A 101 0.70 -3.93 -25.74
C ALA A 101 0.83 -5.45 -25.83
N SER A 102 0.04 -6.12 -26.68
CA SER A 102 0.15 -7.56 -26.93
C SER A 102 1.52 -7.94 -27.50
N ASP A 103 2.05 -7.16 -28.45
CA ASP A 103 3.40 -7.39 -28.99
C ASP A 103 4.47 -7.17 -27.92
N ALA A 104 4.38 -6.11 -27.13
CA ALA A 104 5.29 -5.83 -26.03
C ALA A 104 5.25 -6.93 -24.96
N LEU A 105 4.05 -7.41 -24.60
CA LEU A 105 3.85 -8.50 -23.66
C LEU A 105 4.38 -9.83 -24.20
N SER A 106 4.17 -10.11 -25.49
CA SER A 106 4.73 -11.30 -26.14
C SER A 106 6.26 -11.25 -26.15
N SER A 107 6.83 -10.10 -26.50
CA SER A 107 8.28 -9.88 -26.48
C SER A 107 8.85 -9.99 -25.07
N PHE A 108 8.19 -9.39 -24.08
CA PHE A 108 8.59 -9.50 -22.68
C PHE A 108 8.47 -10.94 -22.16
N GLY A 109 7.39 -11.64 -22.52
CA GLY A 109 7.18 -13.05 -22.18
C GLY A 109 8.28 -13.95 -22.74
N LYS A 110 8.74 -13.70 -23.97
CA LYS A 110 9.89 -14.41 -24.56
C LYS A 110 11.18 -14.13 -23.79
N ILE A 111 11.48 -12.86 -23.47
CA ILE A 111 12.65 -12.48 -22.68
C ILE A 111 12.62 -13.14 -21.29
N VAL A 112 11.45 -13.18 -20.64
CA VAL A 112 11.27 -13.82 -19.33
C VAL A 112 11.38 -15.33 -19.44
N ALA A 113 10.85 -15.96 -20.49
CA ALA A 113 10.97 -17.39 -20.73
C ALA A 113 12.43 -17.81 -21.00
N ASP A 114 13.18 -17.00 -21.74
CA ASP A 114 14.62 -17.21 -21.97
C ASP A 114 15.45 -17.00 -20.69
N ALA A 115 14.98 -16.14 -19.78
CA ALA A 115 15.59 -15.91 -18.46
C ALA A 115 15.08 -16.87 -17.37
N ALA A 116 13.98 -17.59 -17.60
CA ALA A 116 13.36 -18.49 -16.62
C ALA A 116 14.32 -19.60 -16.10
N PRO A 117 15.19 -20.21 -16.93
CA PRO A 117 16.21 -21.15 -16.43
C PRO A 117 17.16 -20.53 -15.41
N GLN A 118 17.39 -19.21 -15.47
CA GLN A 118 18.28 -18.48 -14.55
C GLN A 118 17.55 -17.94 -13.30
N ILE A 119 16.22 -17.83 -13.35
CA ILE A 119 15.39 -17.32 -12.26
C ILE A 119 14.96 -18.46 -11.30
N ASP A 120 14.75 -19.66 -11.84
CA ASP A 120 14.39 -20.87 -11.07
C ASP A 120 15.46 -21.21 -10.01
N GLU A 121 16.73 -20.90 -10.29
CA GLU A 121 17.86 -21.12 -9.39
C GLU A 121 17.91 -20.17 -8.17
N LYS A 122 17.12 -19.07 -8.14
CA LYS A 122 17.30 -17.99 -7.14
C LYS A 122 16.10 -17.64 -6.26
N VAL A 123 14.87 -18.06 -6.58
CA VAL A 123 13.68 -17.41 -6.00
C VAL A 123 12.93 -18.21 -4.93
N GLY A 124 13.08 -19.54 -4.85
CA GLY A 124 12.56 -20.33 -3.73
C GLY A 124 11.03 -20.47 -3.65
N GLU A 125 10.59 -21.52 -2.97
CA GLU A 125 9.23 -22.09 -3.03
C GLU A 125 8.09 -21.14 -2.61
N GLN A 126 8.36 -20.18 -1.71
CA GLN A 126 7.32 -19.32 -1.11
C GLN A 126 6.87 -18.14 -1.97
N TYR A 127 7.66 -17.72 -2.97
CA TYR A 127 7.20 -16.74 -3.96
C TYR A 127 6.37 -17.39 -5.08
N GLY A 128 6.39 -18.73 -5.17
CA GLY A 128 5.67 -19.51 -6.17
C GLY A 128 4.15 -19.49 -6.03
N ASP A 129 3.62 -19.39 -4.81
CA ASP A 129 2.17 -19.43 -4.58
C ASP A 129 1.48 -18.08 -4.84
N TYR A 130 2.15 -16.97 -4.53
CA TYR A 130 1.70 -15.64 -4.96
C TYR A 130 1.84 -15.50 -6.48
N ALA A 131 2.93 -16.01 -7.06
CA ALA A 131 3.08 -16.07 -8.50
C ALA A 131 1.99 -16.95 -9.14
N ARG A 132 1.63 -18.11 -8.60
CA ARG A 132 0.54 -18.96 -9.12
C ARG A 132 -0.82 -18.29 -9.04
N LYS A 133 -1.15 -17.64 -7.91
CA LYS A 133 -2.41 -16.89 -7.77
C LYS A 133 -2.47 -15.71 -8.74
N ALA A 134 -1.38 -14.94 -8.83
CA ALA A 134 -1.27 -13.85 -9.78
C ALA A 134 -1.39 -14.37 -11.22
N SER A 135 -0.70 -15.46 -11.57
CA SER A 135 -0.75 -16.11 -12.89
C SER A 135 -2.14 -16.61 -13.23
N ARG A 136 -2.88 -17.20 -12.28
CA ARG A 136 -4.29 -17.59 -12.48
C ARG A 136 -5.18 -16.38 -12.73
N SER A 137 -5.04 -15.33 -11.91
CA SER A 137 -5.81 -14.09 -12.12
C SER A 137 -5.46 -13.40 -13.44
N LEU A 138 -4.20 -13.50 -13.87
CA LEU A 138 -3.72 -12.91 -15.12
C LEU A 138 -4.19 -13.73 -16.32
N GLN A 139 -4.23 -15.06 -16.23
CA GLN A 139 -4.82 -15.94 -17.25
C GLN A 139 -6.33 -15.72 -17.38
N GLU A 140 -7.05 -15.60 -16.27
CA GLU A 140 -8.49 -15.29 -16.29
C GLU A 140 -8.74 -13.87 -16.84
N ALA A 141 -7.91 -12.89 -16.47
CA ALA A 141 -7.98 -11.54 -17.02
C ALA A 141 -7.65 -11.53 -18.53
N SER A 142 -6.63 -12.27 -18.97
CA SER A 142 -6.25 -12.39 -20.38
C SER A 142 -7.33 -13.10 -21.19
N ALA A 143 -7.94 -14.17 -20.66
CA ALA A 143 -9.05 -14.86 -21.32
C ALA A 143 -10.28 -13.94 -21.43
N LYS A 144 -10.58 -13.15 -20.40
CA LYS A 144 -11.64 -12.13 -20.45
C LYS A 144 -11.31 -10.99 -21.41
N LEU A 145 -10.05 -10.59 -21.52
CA LEU A 145 -9.58 -9.52 -22.41
C LEU A 145 -9.53 -9.95 -23.88
N GLU A 146 -9.28 -11.23 -24.13
CA GLU A 146 -9.28 -11.83 -25.46
C GLU A 146 -10.70 -12.12 -25.96
N SER A 147 -11.55 -12.65 -25.07
CA SER A 147 -12.94 -12.97 -25.43
C SER A 147 -13.86 -11.76 -25.50
N LYS A 148 -13.54 -10.64 -24.84
CA LYS A 148 -14.35 -9.42 -24.88
C LYS A 148 -13.87 -8.40 -25.89
N SER A 149 -14.85 -7.83 -26.59
CA SER A 149 -14.72 -6.66 -27.44
C SER A 149 -14.34 -5.42 -26.60
N ILE A 150 -13.63 -4.45 -27.20
CA ILE A 150 -13.25 -3.20 -26.53
C ILE A 150 -14.49 -2.44 -26.01
N ASP A 151 -15.60 -2.49 -26.73
CA ASP A 151 -16.89 -1.93 -26.29
C ASP A 151 -17.44 -2.63 -25.03
N GLU A 152 -17.38 -3.96 -24.96
CA GLU A 152 -17.85 -4.71 -23.79
C GLU A 152 -16.98 -4.49 -22.55
N ILE A 153 -15.67 -4.32 -22.74
CA ILE A 153 -14.75 -3.96 -21.64
C ILE A 153 -15.06 -2.55 -21.13
N GLY A 154 -15.40 -1.63 -22.04
CA GLY A 154 -15.83 -0.27 -21.69
C GLY A 154 -17.10 -0.27 -20.85
N ASP A 155 -18.09 -1.09 -21.20
CA ASP A 155 -19.34 -1.21 -20.46
C ASP A 155 -19.15 -1.89 -19.09
N ASP A 156 -18.36 -2.96 -19.01
CA ASP A 156 -17.98 -3.59 -17.74
C ASP A 156 -17.23 -2.62 -16.82
N ALA A 157 -16.28 -1.86 -17.36
CA ALA A 157 -15.53 -0.87 -16.62
C ALA A 157 -16.47 0.23 -16.07
N ARG A 158 -17.46 0.65 -16.87
CA ARG A 158 -18.48 1.61 -16.45
C ARG A 158 -19.37 1.04 -15.34
N GLU A 159 -19.75 -0.22 -15.43
CA GLU A 159 -20.50 -0.92 -14.38
C GLU A 159 -19.68 -1.06 -13.10
N PHE A 160 -18.38 -1.37 -13.20
CA PHE A 160 -17.46 -1.45 -12.07
C PHE A 160 -17.31 -0.11 -11.34
N VAL A 161 -17.15 1.00 -12.08
CA VAL A 161 -17.11 2.37 -11.52
C VAL A 161 -18.42 2.67 -10.78
N ARG A 162 -19.56 2.29 -11.35
CA ARG A 162 -20.88 2.49 -10.73
C ARG A 162 -21.05 1.66 -9.46
N LYS A 163 -20.58 0.42 -9.46
CA LYS A 163 -20.70 -0.51 -8.33
C LYS A 163 -19.71 -0.19 -7.20
N SER A 164 -18.54 0.33 -7.53
CA SER A 164 -17.45 0.54 -6.57
C SER A 164 -16.62 1.80 -6.91
N PRO A 165 -17.17 3.00 -6.69
CA PRO A 165 -16.51 4.25 -7.06
C PRO A 165 -15.17 4.46 -6.32
N GLY A 166 -15.07 4.05 -5.05
CA GLY A 166 -13.82 4.18 -4.28
C GLY A 166 -12.67 3.33 -4.81
N THR A 167 -12.95 2.06 -5.15
CA THR A 167 -11.94 1.15 -5.70
C THR A 167 -11.49 1.59 -7.08
N ALA A 168 -12.43 2.02 -7.93
CA ALA A 168 -12.12 2.55 -9.25
C ALA A 168 -11.20 3.78 -9.18
N LEU A 169 -11.48 4.73 -8.28
CA LEU A 169 -10.61 5.89 -8.04
C LEU A 169 -9.21 5.48 -7.55
N GLY A 170 -9.13 4.49 -6.66
CA GLY A 170 -7.84 3.96 -6.19
C GLY A 170 -7.01 3.33 -7.31
N ILE A 171 -7.62 2.48 -8.14
CA ILE A 171 -6.96 1.86 -9.30
C ILE A 171 -6.52 2.93 -10.29
N ALA A 172 -7.40 3.91 -10.61
CA ALA A 172 -7.08 5.00 -11.52
C ALA A 172 -5.91 5.85 -11.02
N ALA A 173 -5.83 6.12 -9.70
CA ALA A 173 -4.72 6.85 -9.11
C ALA A 173 -3.39 6.10 -9.26
N ILE A 174 -3.37 4.78 -9.03
CA ILE A 174 -2.17 3.94 -9.19
C ILE A 174 -1.75 3.88 -10.66
N ALA A 175 -2.70 3.59 -11.56
CA ALA A 175 -2.42 3.52 -12.99
C ALA A 175 -1.92 4.87 -13.53
N GLY A 176 -2.58 5.97 -13.16
CA GLY A 176 -2.16 7.33 -13.51
C GLY A 176 -0.78 7.69 -12.97
N PHE A 177 -0.45 7.27 -11.73
CA PHE A 177 0.89 7.46 -11.16
C PHE A 177 1.96 6.70 -11.95
N ILE A 178 1.71 5.45 -12.34
CA ILE A 178 2.67 4.66 -13.14
C ILE A 178 2.92 5.35 -14.48
N ILE A 179 1.86 5.75 -15.19
CA ILE A 179 1.97 6.46 -16.47
C ILE A 179 2.75 7.77 -16.28
N ALA A 180 2.38 8.59 -15.28
CA ALA A 180 3.08 9.84 -14.97
C ALA A 180 4.55 9.60 -14.61
N ARG A 181 4.85 8.50 -13.91
CA ARG A 181 6.20 8.12 -13.51
C ARG A 181 7.07 7.67 -14.69
N LEU A 182 6.49 7.05 -15.71
CA LEU A 182 7.17 6.70 -16.97
C LEU A 182 7.54 7.97 -17.74
N PHE A 183 6.60 8.90 -17.93
CA PHE A 183 6.86 10.18 -18.60
C PHE A 183 7.80 11.10 -17.80
N ARG A 184 7.79 11.04 -16.46
CA ARG A 184 8.72 11.79 -15.60
C ARG A 184 10.13 11.18 -15.59
N GLY A 185 10.22 9.86 -15.71
CA GLY A 185 11.47 9.11 -15.63
C GLY A 185 12.28 9.07 -16.92
N SER A 186 11.78 9.64 -18.01
CA SER A 186 12.45 9.69 -19.32
C SER A 186 13.28 10.97 -19.52
N LYS A 187 13.77 11.58 -18.43
CA LYS A 187 14.74 12.68 -18.42
C LYS A 187 16.00 12.26 -17.68
#